data_AF-A0A1G6SQ34-F1
#
_entry.id   AF-A0A1G6SQ34-F1
#
_cell.length_a   1.000
_cell.length_b   1.000
_cell.length_c   1.000
_cell.angle_alpha   90.00
_cell.angle_beta   90.00
_cell.angle_gamma   90.00
#
_symmetry.space_group_name_H-M   'P 1'
#
loop_
_entity.id
_entity.type
_entity.pdbx_description
1 polymer ?
#
loop_
_entity_poly.entity_id
_entity_poly.type
_entity_poly.pdbx_seq_one_letter_code
_entity_poly.pdbx_strand_id
1 'polypeptide(L)'
;MHLSALDDLGRNRLPGISQSMSTALEKLTEATGWITRTFDTRGASMDTGGFDTSMPYRHYLFWQPGNECYYTLDFVKQVFQDNRDNVDLAAQAIVEIATRYRQADGQA
;
A
#
# COMPACT_ATOMS: atom_id res chain seq x y z
N MET A 1 -22.10 13.20 23.42
CA MET A 1 -22.43 12.20 22.37
C MET A 1 -21.42 12.17 21.22
N HIS A 2 -20.72 13.27 20.88
CA HIS A 2 -19.70 13.28 19.80
C HIS A 2 -18.34 12.69 20.21
N LEU A 3 -17.92 12.82 21.48
CA LEU A 3 -16.65 12.28 22.00
C LEU A 3 -16.56 10.75 21.90
N SER A 4 -17.64 10.03 22.23
CA SER A 4 -17.68 8.56 22.12
C SER A 4 -17.54 8.07 20.67
N ALA A 5 -18.06 8.84 19.70
CA ALA A 5 -17.90 8.53 18.28
C ALA A 5 -16.48 8.77 17.79
N LEU A 6 -15.80 9.82 18.29
CA LEU A 6 -14.38 10.06 18.01
C LEU A 6 -13.50 8.97 18.64
N ASP A 7 -13.80 8.55 19.86
CA ASP A 7 -13.09 7.45 20.52
C ASP A 7 -13.29 6.12 19.77
N ASP A 8 -14.51 5.80 19.34
CA ASP A 8 -14.75 4.61 18.52
C ASP A 8 -14.01 4.67 17.18
N LEU A 9 -14.03 5.83 16.51
CA LEU A 9 -13.34 6.02 15.24
C LEU A 9 -11.82 5.87 15.39
N GLY A 10 -11.22 6.54 16.39
CA GLY A 10 -9.77 6.57 16.60
C GLY A 10 -9.21 5.30 17.23
N ARG A 11 -9.98 4.58 18.06
CA ARG A 11 -9.49 3.39 18.79
C ARG A 11 -9.89 2.06 18.16
N ASN A 12 -10.99 2.03 17.40
CA ASN A 12 -11.52 0.78 16.85
C ASN A 12 -11.53 0.78 15.33
N ARG A 13 -12.22 1.74 14.70
CA ARG A 13 -12.53 1.67 13.26
C ARG A 13 -11.31 1.93 12.38
N LEU A 14 -10.56 3.01 12.62
CA LEU A 14 -9.37 3.32 11.82
C LEU A 14 -8.25 2.29 12.02
N PRO A 15 -7.94 1.84 13.26
CA PRO A 15 -7.03 0.71 13.45
C PRO A 15 -7.48 -0.58 12.74
N GLY A 16 -8.78 -0.90 12.74
CA GLY A 16 -9.31 -2.06 12.01
C GLY A 16 -9.14 -1.96 10.49
N ILE A 17 -9.24 -0.76 9.93
CA ILE A 17 -8.97 -0.49 8.50
C ILE A 17 -7.48 -0.67 8.20
N SER A 18 -6.60 -0.10 9.03
CA SER A 18 -5.14 -0.28 8.91
C SER A 18 -4.72 -1.75 8.96
N GLN A 19 -5.32 -2.53 9.87
CA GLN A 19 -5.08 -3.97 9.95
C GLN A 19 -5.56 -4.70 8.69
N SER A 20 -6.74 -4.35 8.17
CA SER A 20 -7.27 -4.93 6.93
C SER A 20 -6.35 -4.64 5.73
N MET A 21 -5.80 -3.42 5.65
CA MET A 21 -4.82 -3.04 4.62
C MET A 21 -3.51 -3.83 4.77
N SER A 22 -3.04 -4.06 6.00
CA SER A 22 -1.86 -4.88 6.26
C SER A 22 -2.07 -6.32 5.80
N THR A 23 -3.22 -6.93 6.11
CA THR A 23 -3.56 -8.28 5.63
C THR A 23 -3.66 -8.34 4.11
N ALA A 24 -4.23 -7.30 3.47
CA ALA A 24 -4.27 -7.23 2.00
C ALA A 24 -2.85 -7.15 1.40
N LEU A 25 -1.94 -6.38 2.00
CA LEU A 25 -0.55 -6.27 1.58
C LEU A 25 0.21 -7.61 1.74
N GLU A 26 -0.01 -8.32 2.84
CA GLU A 26 0.54 -9.66 3.06
C GLU A 26 0.05 -10.64 1.99
N LYS A 27 -1.26 -10.66 1.72
CA LYS A 27 -1.86 -11.52 0.70
C LYS A 27 -1.38 -11.17 -0.70
N LEU A 28 -1.22 -9.89 -1.01
CA LEU A 28 -0.61 -9.43 -2.26
C LEU A 28 0.85 -9.88 -2.36
N THR A 29 1.61 -9.85 -1.27
CA THR A 29 3.01 -10.29 -1.26
C THR A 29 3.12 -11.80 -1.45
N GLU A 30 2.30 -12.59 -0.76
CA GLU A 30 2.20 -14.04 -0.92
C GLU A 30 1.79 -14.40 -2.36
N ALA A 31 0.72 -13.78 -2.86
CA ALA A 31 0.21 -13.97 -4.21
C ALA A 31 1.12 -13.38 -5.29
N THR A 32 2.20 -12.69 -4.96
CA THR A 32 3.20 -12.22 -5.94
C THR A 32 4.53 -12.93 -5.78
N GLY A 33 4.67 -13.82 -4.80
CA GLY A 33 5.86 -14.66 -4.56
C GLY A 33 6.27 -15.53 -5.76
N TRP A 34 5.35 -15.82 -6.68
CA TRP A 34 5.64 -16.51 -7.96
C TRP A 34 6.11 -15.57 -9.07
N ILE A 35 5.75 -14.29 -8.99
CA ILE A 35 6.21 -13.21 -9.88
C ILE A 35 7.60 -12.69 -9.44
N THR A 36 7.92 -12.80 -8.15
CA THR A 36 9.24 -12.46 -7.58
C THR A 36 10.32 -13.52 -7.84
N ARG A 37 10.06 -14.56 -8.65
CA ARG A 37 11.17 -15.28 -9.30
C ARG A 37 11.79 -14.32 -10.30
N THR A 38 12.73 -13.53 -9.80
CA THR A 38 13.63 -12.69 -10.57
C THR A 38 14.10 -13.46 -11.79
N PHE A 39 13.54 -13.14 -12.96
CA PHE A 39 14.41 -13.01 -14.11
C PHE A 39 15.35 -11.88 -13.72
N ASP A 40 16.65 -12.13 -13.80
CA ASP A 40 17.70 -11.19 -13.40
C ASP A 40 17.68 -9.96 -14.32
N THR A 41 16.72 -9.07 -14.10
CA THR A 41 16.46 -7.87 -14.91
C THR A 41 16.74 -6.65 -14.07
N ARG A 42 17.94 -6.62 -13.48
CA ARG A 42 18.48 -5.38 -12.93
C ARG A 42 18.49 -4.31 -14.04
N GLY A 43 17.55 -3.37 -13.95
CA GLY A 43 17.71 -2.04 -14.51
C GLY A 43 17.09 -1.74 -15.88
N ALA A 44 16.34 -2.66 -16.50
CA ALA A 44 15.61 -2.29 -17.71
C ALA A 44 14.18 -1.86 -17.37
N SER A 45 14.07 -0.61 -16.90
CA SER A 45 12.87 0.20 -17.10
C SER A 45 12.39 0.00 -18.53
N MET A 46 11.07 -0.06 -18.73
CA MET A 46 10.40 -0.04 -20.04
C MET A 46 11.29 0.63 -21.07
N ASP A 47 11.93 -0.17 -21.92
CA ASP A 47 12.78 0.36 -22.97
C ASP A 47 11.82 1.19 -23.83
N THR A 48 11.97 2.51 -23.79
CA THR A 48 11.14 3.45 -24.56
C THR A 48 11.47 3.37 -26.05
N GLY A 49 12.46 2.54 -26.42
CA GLY A 49 12.68 2.09 -27.78
C GLY A 49 11.42 1.42 -28.33
N GLY A 50 10.92 1.92 -29.45
CA GLY A 50 9.89 1.24 -30.22
C GLY A 50 10.31 -0.19 -30.59
N PHE A 51 9.35 -1.00 -31.02
CA PHE A 51 9.57 -2.38 -31.44
C PHE A 51 10.84 -2.53 -32.31
N ASP A 52 11.82 -3.27 -31.80
CA ASP A 52 13.09 -3.57 -32.46
C ASP A 52 13.06 -5.00 -32.99
N THR A 53 13.04 -5.10 -34.32
CA THR A 53 13.07 -6.38 -35.03
C THR A 53 14.35 -7.19 -34.79
N SER A 54 15.41 -6.58 -34.24
CA SER A 54 16.65 -7.26 -33.86
C SER A 54 16.51 -8.09 -32.57
N MET A 55 15.50 -7.77 -31.75
CA MET A 55 15.23 -8.50 -30.51
C MET A 55 14.43 -9.78 -30.79
N PRO A 56 14.77 -10.91 -30.17
CA PRO A 56 14.02 -12.14 -30.36
C PRO A 56 12.61 -12.00 -29.79
N TYR A 57 11.60 -12.52 -30.50
CA TYR A 57 10.17 -12.39 -30.16
C TYR A 57 9.81 -12.75 -28.71
N ARG A 58 10.56 -13.68 -28.10
CA ARG A 58 10.44 -14.05 -26.68
C ARG A 58 10.67 -12.88 -25.71
N HIS A 59 11.45 -11.88 -26.10
CA HIS A 59 11.71 -10.67 -25.31
C HIS A 59 10.41 -9.87 -25.12
N TYR A 60 9.69 -9.59 -26.20
CA TYR A 60 8.42 -8.86 -26.14
C TYR A 60 7.29 -9.67 -25.52
N LEU A 61 7.29 -11.00 -25.67
CA LEU A 61 6.22 -11.84 -25.13
C LEU A 61 6.37 -12.18 -23.64
N PHE A 62 7.60 -12.34 -23.15
CA PHE A 62 7.82 -12.88 -21.80
C PHE A 62 8.60 -11.94 -20.87
N TRP A 63 9.43 -11.06 -21.42
CA TRP A 63 10.34 -10.23 -20.61
C TRP A 63 9.77 -8.85 -20.33
N GLN A 64 9.28 -8.14 -21.36
CA GLN A 64 8.62 -6.83 -21.16
C GLN A 64 7.34 -6.93 -20.30
N PRO A 65 6.36 -7.81 -20.58
CA PRO A 65 5.15 -7.94 -19.76
C PRO A 65 5.43 -8.39 -18.33
N GLY A 66 6.49 -9.19 -18.11
CA GLY A 66 6.93 -9.60 -16.78
C GLY A 66 7.41 -8.42 -15.94
N ASN A 67 8.19 -7.51 -16.54
CA ASN A 67 8.66 -6.29 -15.88
C ASN A 67 7.50 -5.31 -15.61
N GLU A 68 6.55 -5.14 -16.53
CA GLU A 68 5.37 -4.26 -16.34
C GLU A 68 4.49 -4.73 -15.17
N CYS A 69 4.25 -6.04 -15.07
CA CYS A 69 3.54 -6.63 -13.93
C CYS A 69 4.29 -6.35 -12.62
N TYR A 70 5.62 -6.48 -12.62
CA TYR A 70 6.46 -6.21 -11.46
C TYR A 70 6.35 -4.76 -10.98
N TYR A 71 6.55 -3.78 -11.87
CA TYR A 71 6.45 -2.36 -11.52
C TYR A 71 5.06 -1.97 -11.05
N THR A 72 4.02 -2.51 -11.69
CA THR A 72 2.63 -2.29 -11.27
C THR A 72 2.38 -2.83 -9.87
N LEU A 73 2.90 -4.02 -9.56
CA LEU A 73 2.77 -4.62 -8.23
C LEU A 73 3.53 -3.86 -7.16
N ASP A 74 4.76 -3.42 -7.43
CA ASP A 74 5.54 -2.60 -6.50
C ASP A 74 4.84 -1.27 -6.23
N PHE A 75 4.30 -0.62 -7.27
CA PHE A 75 3.51 0.60 -7.12
C PHE A 75 2.26 0.36 -6.25
N VAL A 76 1.50 -0.70 -6.51
CA VAL A 76 0.30 -1.03 -5.73
C VAL A 76 0.67 -1.32 -4.27
N LYS A 77 1.74 -2.09 -4.01
CA LYS A 77 2.23 -2.34 -2.64
C LYS A 77 2.55 -1.04 -1.92
N GLN A 78 3.25 -0.11 -2.58
CA GLN A 78 3.56 1.20 -2.03
C GLN A 78 2.28 1.98 -1.68
N VAL A 79 1.29 2.03 -2.59
CA VAL A 79 0.01 2.71 -2.33
C VAL A 79 -0.74 2.12 -1.13
N PHE A 80 -0.75 0.80 -0.98
CA PHE A 80 -1.36 0.15 0.19
C PHE A 80 -0.63 0.50 1.48
N GLN A 81 0.71 0.55 1.45
CA GLN A 81 1.52 0.89 2.60
C GLN A 81 1.35 2.35 3.02
N ASP A 82 1.39 3.29 2.06
CA ASP A 82 1.18 4.72 2.31
C ASP A 82 -0.23 4.98 2.87
N ASN A 83 -1.25 4.32 2.32
CA ASN A 83 -2.62 4.46 2.81
C ASN A 83 -2.79 3.91 4.22
N ARG A 84 -2.16 2.78 4.55
CA ARG A 84 -2.16 2.24 5.91
C ARG A 84 -1.55 3.23 6.88
N ASP A 85 -0.36 3.75 6.57
CA ASP A 85 0.38 4.66 7.44
C ASP A 85 -0.41 5.98 7.64
N ASN A 86 -1.09 6.47 6.60
CA ASN A 86 -2.00 7.62 6.70
C ASN A 86 -3.21 7.35 7.61
N VAL A 87 -3.79 6.15 7.55
CA VAL A 87 -4.91 5.74 8.42
C VAL A 87 -4.47 5.66 9.88
N ASP A 88 -3.26 5.15 10.14
CA ASP A 88 -2.68 5.11 11.48
C ASP A 88 -2.45 6.53 12.04
N LEU A 89 -1.91 7.43 11.23
CA LEU A 89 -1.74 8.84 11.62
C LEU A 89 -3.09 9.52 11.89
N ALA A 90 -4.10 9.27 11.07
CA ALA A 90 -5.45 9.79 11.28
C ALA A 90 -6.07 9.27 12.59
N ALA A 91 -5.87 7.99 12.91
CA ALA A 91 -6.32 7.40 14.16
C ALA A 91 -5.68 8.09 15.37
N GLN A 92 -4.37 8.30 15.34
CA GLN A 92 -3.63 9.01 16.38
C GLN A 92 -4.14 10.45 16.56
N ALA A 93 -4.31 11.18 15.47
CA ALA A 93 -4.81 12.56 15.49
C ALA A 93 -6.22 12.64 16.10
N ILE A 94 -7.12 11.71 15.77
CA ILE A 94 -8.48 11.69 16.33
C ILE A 94 -8.48 11.39 17.83
N VAL A 95 -7.63 10.47 18.29
CA VAL A 95 -7.47 10.18 19.72
C VAL A 95 -6.93 11.40 20.46
N GLU A 96 -5.97 12.12 19.88
CA GLU A 96 -5.44 13.35 20.46
C GLU A 96 -6.51 14.45 20.54
N ILE A 97 -7.28 14.66 19.46
CA ILE A 97 -8.39 15.62 19.42
C ILE A 97 -9.41 15.29 20.52
N ALA A 98 -9.85 14.03 20.62
CA ALA A 98 -10.79 13.59 21.64
C ALA A 98 -10.23 13.85 23.06
N THR A 99 -8.93 13.62 23.26
CA THR A 99 -8.27 13.86 24.55
C THR A 99 -8.23 15.35 24.90
N ARG A 100 -7.90 16.22 23.96
CA ARG A 100 -7.91 17.69 24.16
C ARG A 100 -9.32 18.21 24.47
N TYR A 101 -10.35 17.67 23.83
CA TYR A 101 -11.74 18.00 24.16
C TYR A 101 -12.12 17.58 25.58
N ARG A 102 -11.75 16.36 26.04
CA ARG A 102 -12.00 15.94 27.42
C ARG A 102 -11.33 16.86 28.46
N GLN A 103 -10.09 17.27 28.19
CA GLN A 103 -9.37 18.21 29.04
C GLN A 103 -10.05 19.59 29.09
N ALA A 104 -10.53 20.09 27.95
CA ALA A 104 -11.25 21.36 27.87
C ALA A 104 -12.62 21.31 28.61
N ASP A 105 -13.30 20.16 28.56
CA ASP A 105 -14.58 19.95 29.25
C ASP A 105 -14.43 19.62 30.75
N GLY A 106 -13.19 19.59 31.27
CA GLY A 106 -12.91 19.28 32.68
C GLY A 106 -13.17 17.82 33.06
N GLN A 107 -13.28 16.93 32.07
CA GLN A 107 -13.48 15.49 32.25
C GLN A 107 -12.14 14.74 32.31
N ALA A 108 -11.19 15.27 33.08
CA ALA A 108 -9.87 14.68 33.30
C ALA A 108 -9.93 13.44 34.21
#